data_AF-A0A3A9ELH1-F1
#
_entry.id   AF-A0A3A9ELH1-F1
#
_cell.length_a   1.000
_cell.length_b   1.000
_cell.length_c   1.000
_cell.angle_alpha   90.00
_cell.angle_beta   90.00
_cell.angle_gamma   90.00
#
_symmetry.space_group_name_H-M   'P 1'
#
loop_
_entity.id
_entity.type
_entity.pdbx_description
1 polymer ?
#
loop_
_entity_poly.entity_id
_entity_poly.type
_entity_poly.pdbx_seq_one_letter_code
_entity_poly.pdbx_strand_id
1 'polypeptide(L)'
;MLGMFQLHYSAPQRFTCWLGLYNPFPRSVLKKEYCLHYDVSDAVFLRASLHEINHMILYDKWCATHGGERHREPEFPDTLWYLEELAVVPTLNDQRIQKIVLVRHSAYQSLEETLVDGIPLPEQIEKIYGQGEDIPVFLQKAYDFLVKSGFSKPSLR
;
A
#
# COMPACT_ATOMS: atom_id res chain seq x y z
N MET A 1 -0.06 19.58 -9.69
CA MET A 1 1.10 18.88 -10.26
C MET A 1 1.66 17.94 -9.19
N LEU A 2 1.30 16.64 -9.21
CA LEU A 2 1.82 15.46 -8.47
C LEU A 2 2.48 15.61 -7.06
N GLY A 3 2.29 16.71 -6.33
CA GLY A 3 2.99 17.07 -5.08
C GLY A 3 2.86 16.02 -3.99
N MET A 4 1.68 15.40 -3.89
CA MET A 4 1.40 14.35 -2.91
C MET A 4 2.38 13.18 -2.99
N PHE A 5 2.66 12.67 -4.19
CA PHE A 5 3.53 11.52 -4.41
C PHE A 5 4.98 11.91 -4.74
N GLN A 6 5.42 13.15 -4.44
CA GLN A 6 6.78 13.57 -4.73
C GLN A 6 7.77 12.69 -3.96
N LEU A 7 8.25 11.67 -4.63
CA LEU A 7 9.29 10.80 -4.14
C LEU A 7 10.45 10.93 -5.11
N HIS A 8 11.49 11.60 -4.64
CA HIS A 8 12.69 11.85 -5.41
C HIS A 8 13.65 10.70 -5.17
N TYR A 9 13.73 9.80 -6.13
CA TYR A 9 14.79 8.80 -6.15
C TYR A 9 16.07 9.42 -6.71
N SER A 10 17.20 9.21 -6.04
CA SER A 10 18.52 9.66 -6.50
C SER A 10 19.01 8.91 -7.75
N ALA A 11 18.39 7.77 -8.07
CA ALA A 11 18.66 6.95 -9.25
C ALA A 11 17.36 6.30 -9.75
N PRO A 12 17.30 5.86 -11.02
CA PRO A 12 16.18 5.07 -11.53
C PRO A 12 15.91 3.85 -10.65
N GLN A 13 14.64 3.60 -10.36
CA GLN A 13 14.23 2.42 -9.60
C GLN A 13 13.83 1.29 -10.54
N ARG A 14 14.15 0.06 -10.14
CA ARG A 14 13.72 -1.16 -10.83
C ARG A 14 12.74 -1.90 -9.93
N PHE A 15 11.58 -2.21 -10.48
CA PHE A 15 10.59 -3.11 -9.89
C PHE A 15 10.54 -4.37 -10.76
N THR A 16 10.69 -5.54 -10.15
CA THR A 16 10.79 -6.82 -10.88
C THR A 16 9.58 -7.68 -10.59
N CYS A 17 8.89 -8.10 -11.65
CA CYS A 17 7.84 -9.12 -11.56
C CYS A 17 8.39 -10.47 -12.02
N TRP A 18 8.24 -11.50 -11.19
CA TRP A 18 8.54 -12.88 -11.54
C TRP A 18 7.23 -13.61 -11.89
N LEU A 19 7.19 -14.26 -13.06
CA LEU A 19 6.05 -15.09 -13.47
C LEU A 19 6.33 -16.55 -13.15
N GLY A 20 5.42 -17.22 -12.44
CA GLY A 20 5.59 -18.61 -12.05
C GLY A 20 4.27 -19.31 -11.69
N LEU A 21 4.36 -20.44 -10.99
CA LEU A 21 3.20 -21.22 -10.53
C LEU A 21 2.79 -20.90 -9.07
N TYR A 22 3.26 -19.78 -8.52
CA TYR A 22 3.11 -19.46 -7.09
C TYR A 22 1.68 -19.02 -6.72
N ASN A 23 1.20 -19.57 -5.59
CA ASN A 23 0.03 -19.11 -4.84
C ASN A 23 0.28 -19.37 -3.33
N PRO A 24 0.31 -18.35 -2.44
CA PRO A 24 0.01 -16.93 -2.68
C PRO A 24 1.12 -16.18 -3.45
N PHE A 25 0.87 -14.93 -3.83
CA PHE A 25 1.79 -14.02 -4.53
C PHE A 25 2.76 -13.35 -3.56
N PRO A 26 3.99 -13.86 -3.35
CA PRO A 26 4.94 -13.20 -2.46
C PRO A 26 5.42 -11.87 -3.05
N ARG A 27 5.67 -10.90 -2.17
CA ARG A 27 6.34 -9.63 -2.47
C ARG A 27 7.51 -9.39 -1.54
N SER A 28 8.43 -8.54 -1.97
CA SER A 28 9.42 -7.91 -1.11
C SER A 28 9.56 -6.43 -1.43
N VAL A 29 9.19 -5.56 -0.48
CA VAL A 29 9.40 -4.11 -0.58
C VAL A 29 10.88 -3.74 -0.48
N LEU A 30 11.66 -4.54 0.26
CA LEU A 30 13.11 -4.34 0.41
C LEU A 30 13.84 -4.54 -0.92
N LYS A 31 13.47 -5.59 -1.67
CA LYS A 31 14.09 -5.94 -2.94
C LYS A 31 13.41 -5.33 -4.16
N LYS A 32 12.18 -4.82 -4.00
CA LYS A 32 11.32 -4.32 -5.08
C LYS A 32 10.93 -5.42 -6.07
N GLU A 33 10.59 -6.58 -5.53
CA GLU A 33 10.27 -7.77 -6.30
C GLU A 33 8.92 -8.34 -5.89
N TYR A 34 8.17 -8.90 -6.83
CA TYR A 34 6.90 -9.59 -6.55
C TYR A 34 6.69 -10.71 -7.56
N CYS A 35 5.86 -11.68 -7.21
CA CYS A 35 5.55 -12.83 -8.06
C CYS A 35 4.08 -12.85 -8.46
N LEU A 36 3.78 -13.16 -9.72
CA LEU A 36 2.43 -13.43 -10.20
C LEU A 36 2.34 -14.81 -10.84
N HIS A 37 1.13 -15.36 -10.91
CA HIS A 37 0.90 -16.60 -11.64
C HIS A 37 1.10 -16.34 -13.14
N TYR A 38 1.76 -17.26 -13.86
CA TYR A 38 2.13 -17.06 -15.27
C TYR A 38 0.89 -16.99 -16.18
N ASP A 39 -0.18 -17.69 -15.81
CA ASP A 39 -1.44 -17.74 -16.54
C ASP A 39 -2.49 -16.82 -15.90
N VAL A 40 -2.20 -15.52 -15.86
CA VAL A 40 -3.17 -14.48 -15.50
C VAL A 40 -3.46 -13.62 -16.71
N SER A 41 -4.69 -13.14 -16.84
CA SER A 41 -5.02 -12.17 -17.90
C SER A 41 -4.23 -10.86 -17.75
N ASP A 42 -4.00 -10.15 -18.85
CA ASP A 42 -3.35 -8.82 -18.86
C ASP A 42 -4.00 -7.83 -17.88
N ALA A 43 -5.33 -7.88 -17.75
CA ALA A 43 -6.06 -7.03 -16.82
C ALA A 43 -5.73 -7.37 -15.35
N VAL A 44 -5.60 -8.65 -15.02
CA VAL A 44 -5.18 -9.11 -13.69
C VAL A 44 -3.71 -8.78 -13.46
N PHE A 45 -2.85 -9.04 -14.44
CA PHE A 45 -1.43 -8.68 -14.38
C PHE A 45 -1.25 -7.20 -14.06
N LEU A 46 -1.87 -6.32 -14.84
CA LEU A 46 -1.75 -4.88 -14.64
C LEU A 46 -2.29 -4.44 -13.26
N ARG A 47 -3.46 -4.94 -12.86
CA ARG A 47 -4.05 -4.59 -11.55
C ARG A 47 -3.16 -5.02 -10.39
N ALA A 48 -2.67 -6.26 -10.41
CA ALA A 48 -1.80 -6.80 -9.37
C ALA A 48 -0.45 -6.08 -9.37
N SER A 49 0.18 -5.88 -10.54
CA SER A 49 1.42 -5.13 -10.65
C SER A 49 1.33 -3.72 -10.07
N LEU A 50 0.24 -2.98 -10.34
CA LEU A 50 0.05 -1.65 -9.75
C LEU A 50 -0.11 -1.70 -8.23
N HIS A 51 -0.82 -2.71 -7.71
CA HIS A 51 -0.99 -2.93 -6.29
C HIS A 51 0.38 -3.19 -5.61
N GLU A 52 1.18 -4.10 -6.16
CA GLU A 52 2.50 -4.43 -5.61
C GLU A 52 3.49 -3.27 -5.70
N ILE A 53 3.50 -2.55 -6.83
CA ILE A 53 4.36 -1.37 -7.01
C ILE A 53 3.95 -0.25 -6.03
N ASN A 54 2.65 -0.08 -5.76
CA ASN A 54 2.17 0.89 -4.79
C ASN A 54 2.73 0.61 -3.39
N HIS A 55 2.71 -0.65 -2.95
CA HIS A 55 3.32 -1.04 -1.66
C HIS A 55 4.79 -0.61 -1.56
N MET A 56 5.57 -0.88 -2.61
CA MET A 56 7.00 -0.58 -2.63
C MET A 56 7.27 0.93 -2.60
N ILE A 57 6.48 1.73 -3.34
CA ILE A 57 6.61 3.18 -3.36
C ILE A 57 6.22 3.79 -2.01
N LEU A 58 5.12 3.32 -1.40
CA LEU A 58 4.66 3.82 -0.11
C LEU A 58 5.62 3.43 1.03
N TYR A 59 6.18 2.21 0.98
CA TYR A 59 7.23 1.79 1.92
C TYR A 59 8.47 2.69 1.84
N ASP A 60 8.97 2.96 0.64
CA ASP A 60 10.09 3.88 0.44
C ASP A 60 9.77 5.27 1.00
N LYS A 61 8.53 5.74 0.81
CA LYS A 61 8.09 7.03 1.34
C LYS A 61 8.07 7.03 2.87
N TRP A 62 7.53 5.98 3.46
CA TRP A 62 7.50 5.78 4.90
C TRP A 62 8.91 5.81 5.51
N CYS A 63 9.84 5.02 4.97
CA CYS A 63 11.24 4.97 5.43
C CYS A 63 11.92 6.33 5.31
N ALA A 64 11.72 7.05 4.19
CA ALA A 64 12.31 8.37 3.98
C ALA A 64 11.83 9.41 5.00
N THR A 65 10.58 9.31 5.47
CA THR A 65 10.00 10.23 6.46
C THR A 65 10.38 9.88 7.90
N HIS A 66 10.53 8.59 8.24
CA HIS A 66 10.70 8.14 9.62
C HIS A 66 12.16 7.80 9.99
N GLY A 67 13.12 8.15 9.14
CA GLY A 67 14.54 7.94 9.41
C GLY A 67 14.95 6.47 9.54
N GLY A 68 14.12 5.55 9.04
CA GLY A 68 14.36 4.12 9.12
C GLY A 68 15.28 3.67 7.98
N GLU A 69 16.42 3.09 8.33
CA GLU A 69 17.07 2.14 7.42
C GLU A 69 16.06 1.03 7.06
N ARG A 70 16.12 0.53 5.82
CA ARG A 70 15.23 -0.50 5.27
C ARG A 70 15.48 -1.85 5.95
N HIS A 71 15.01 -2.02 7.17
CA HIS A 71 15.47 -3.12 8.02
C HIS A 71 14.58 -4.35 7.98
N ARG A 72 13.30 -4.22 7.63
CA ARG A 72 12.35 -5.33 7.70
C ARG A 72 11.19 -5.17 6.74
N GLU A 73 10.81 -6.30 6.14
CA GLU A 73 9.56 -6.47 5.41
C GLU A 73 8.36 -6.29 6.39
N PRO A 74 7.36 -5.47 6.05
CA PRO A 74 6.10 -5.44 6.78
C PRO A 74 5.39 -6.79 6.63
N GLU A 75 5.08 -7.44 7.75
CA GLU A 75 4.44 -8.75 7.75
C GLU A 75 3.11 -8.66 8.48
N PHE A 76 2.06 -9.29 7.96
CA PHE A 76 0.81 -9.42 8.72
C PHE A 76 1.10 -10.03 10.11
N PRO A 77 0.54 -9.49 11.22
CA PRO A 77 -0.42 -8.38 11.31
C PRO A 77 0.22 -7.03 11.75
N ASP A 78 1.36 -6.63 11.17
CA ASP A 78 2.01 -5.34 11.47
C ASP A 78 1.15 -4.15 11.04
N THR A 79 1.19 -3.06 11.81
CA THR A 79 0.49 -1.81 11.46
C THR A 79 0.90 -1.29 10.09
N LEU A 80 2.20 -1.36 9.76
CA LEU A 80 2.70 -0.95 8.45
C LEU A 80 2.18 -1.85 7.32
N TRP A 81 1.98 -3.14 7.59
CA TRP A 81 1.33 -4.05 6.62
C TRP A 81 -0.12 -3.63 6.37
N TYR A 82 -0.89 -3.37 7.42
CA TYR A 82 -2.27 -2.88 7.27
C TYR A 82 -2.33 -1.54 6.53
N LEU A 83 -1.40 -0.63 6.85
CA LEU A 83 -1.30 0.66 6.18
C LEU A 83 -1.07 0.50 4.68
N GLU A 84 -0.13 -0.37 4.28
CA GLU A 84 0.16 -0.66 2.89
C GLU A 84 -1.07 -1.18 2.14
N GLU A 85 -1.77 -2.18 2.70
CA GLU A 85 -2.98 -2.75 2.09
C GLU A 85 -4.13 -1.75 1.98
N LEU A 86 -4.36 -0.94 3.03
CA LEU A 86 -5.46 0.03 3.06
C LEU A 86 -5.17 1.28 2.24
N ALA A 87 -3.90 1.61 1.99
CA ALA A 87 -3.54 2.76 1.18
C ALA A 87 -3.77 2.53 -0.33
N VAL A 88 -3.81 1.28 -0.79
CA VAL A 88 -3.98 0.90 -2.21
C VAL A 88 -5.18 1.59 -2.84
N VAL A 89 -6.36 1.49 -2.21
CA VAL A 89 -7.61 2.02 -2.77
C VAL A 89 -7.51 3.54 -2.93
N PRO A 90 -7.27 4.34 -1.88
CA PRO A 90 -7.23 5.79 -2.02
C PRO A 90 -6.12 6.28 -2.95
N THR A 91 -4.94 5.64 -2.96
CA THR A 91 -3.83 6.11 -3.80
C THR A 91 -4.01 5.74 -5.26
N LEU A 92 -4.40 4.50 -5.58
CA LEU A 92 -4.52 4.05 -6.97
C LEU A 92 -5.81 4.52 -7.63
N ASN A 93 -6.91 4.66 -6.87
CA ASN A 93 -8.16 5.21 -7.40
C ASN A 93 -8.18 6.74 -7.49
N ASP A 94 -7.13 7.41 -7.03
CA ASP A 94 -6.96 8.86 -7.17
C ASP A 94 -7.08 9.28 -8.64
N GLN A 95 -7.85 10.33 -8.91
CA GLN A 95 -8.09 10.80 -10.27
C GLN A 95 -6.80 11.13 -11.04
N ARG A 96 -5.73 11.53 -10.36
CA ARG A 96 -4.43 11.82 -10.97
C ARG A 96 -3.76 10.55 -11.49
N ILE A 97 -3.89 9.44 -10.76
CA ILE A 97 -3.38 8.12 -11.18
C ILE A 97 -4.30 7.52 -12.26
N GLN A 98 -5.61 7.61 -12.07
CA GLN A 98 -6.59 7.09 -13.03
C GLN A 98 -6.55 7.79 -14.40
N LYS A 99 -6.02 9.01 -14.49
CA LYS A 99 -5.74 9.67 -15.78
C LYS A 99 -4.61 9.00 -16.58
N ILE A 100 -3.79 8.19 -15.92
CA ILE A 100 -2.64 7.49 -16.52
C ILE A 100 -2.98 6.02 -16.73
N VAL A 101 -3.56 5.37 -15.72
CA VAL A 101 -3.91 3.95 -15.76
C VAL A 101 -5.34 3.73 -15.27
N LEU A 102 -6.24 3.35 -16.19
CA LEU A 102 -7.67 3.17 -15.95
C LEU A 102 -8.00 1.81 -15.32
N VAL A 103 -7.34 1.48 -14.21
CA VAL A 103 -7.55 0.23 -13.47
C VAL A 103 -7.98 0.58 -12.05
N ARG A 104 -9.21 0.21 -11.70
CA ARG A 104 -9.77 0.44 -10.36
C ARG A 104 -9.38 -0.69 -9.40
N HIS A 105 -9.19 -0.31 -8.14
CA HIS A 105 -8.87 -1.22 -7.05
C HIS A 105 -9.97 -1.20 -5.99
N SER A 106 -10.09 -2.30 -5.25
CA SER A 106 -10.98 -2.46 -4.10
C SER A 106 -10.16 -3.08 -2.97
N ALA A 107 -10.53 -2.85 -1.71
CA ALA A 107 -9.85 -3.48 -0.60
C ALA A 107 -10.23 -4.97 -0.52
N TYR A 108 -9.47 -5.74 0.26
CA TYR A 108 -9.88 -7.10 0.60
C TYR A 108 -11.22 -7.06 1.34
N GLN A 109 -12.10 -8.01 1.02
CA GLN A 109 -13.41 -8.12 1.67
C GLN A 109 -13.32 -8.15 3.20
N SER A 110 -12.31 -8.83 3.75
CA SER A 110 -12.07 -8.86 5.21
C SER A 110 -11.80 -7.47 5.80
N LEU A 111 -11.15 -6.57 5.05
CA LEU A 111 -10.93 -5.19 5.48
C LEU A 111 -12.20 -4.36 5.34
N GLU A 112 -12.95 -4.52 4.25
CA GLU A 112 -14.26 -3.85 4.04
C GLU A 112 -15.27 -4.18 5.15
N GLU A 113 -15.28 -5.43 5.62
CA GLU A 113 -16.16 -5.90 6.70
C GLU A 113 -15.69 -5.48 8.09
N THR A 114 -14.46 -4.98 8.22
CA THR A 114 -13.90 -4.55 9.51
C THR A 114 -14.42 -3.15 9.86
N LEU A 115 -15.09 -3.02 11.01
CA LEU A 115 -15.64 -1.75 11.48
C LEU A 115 -14.78 -1.14 12.59
N VAL A 116 -14.54 0.17 12.49
CA VAL A 116 -13.97 1.00 13.57
C VAL A 116 -14.94 2.13 13.82
N ASP A 117 -15.45 2.21 15.06
CA ASP A 117 -16.50 3.17 15.46
C ASP A 117 -17.75 3.11 14.56
N GLY A 118 -18.11 1.89 14.10
CA GLY A 118 -19.28 1.65 13.24
C GLY A 118 -19.10 2.06 11.77
N ILE A 119 -17.90 2.46 11.36
CA ILE A 119 -17.58 2.84 9.98
C ILE A 119 -16.60 1.79 9.41
N PRO A 120 -16.77 1.34 8.14
CA PRO A 120 -15.80 0.47 7.48
C PRO A 120 -14.38 1.02 7.51
N LEU A 121 -13.41 0.16 7.78
CA LEU A 121 -12.00 0.53 7.92
C LEU A 121 -11.46 1.21 6.64
N PRO A 122 -11.70 0.71 5.42
CA PRO A 122 -11.29 1.41 4.20
C PRO A 122 -11.87 2.82 4.09
N GLU A 123 -13.15 3.03 4.46
CA GLU A 123 -13.77 4.36 4.44
C GLU A 123 -13.09 5.34 5.40
N GLN A 124 -12.63 4.88 6.56
CA GLN A 124 -11.86 5.72 7.50
C GLN A 124 -10.54 6.16 6.88
N ILE A 125 -9.83 5.25 6.21
CA ILE A 125 -8.56 5.55 5.55
C ILE A 125 -8.78 6.48 4.34
N GLU A 126 -9.84 6.27 3.56
CA GLU A 126 -10.22 7.19 2.47
C GLU A 126 -10.53 8.60 3.00
N LYS A 127 -11.21 8.74 4.14
CA LYS A 127 -11.46 10.04 4.79
C LYS A 127 -10.15 10.72 5.19
N ILE A 128 -9.18 9.97 5.71
CA ILE A 128 -7.85 10.51 6.05
C ILE A 128 -7.13 10.99 4.78
N TYR A 129 -7.13 10.18 3.72
CA TYR A 129 -6.55 10.55 2.43
C TYR A 129 -7.20 11.79 1.80
N GLY A 130 -8.54 11.88 1.90
CA GLY A 130 -9.35 12.97 1.34
C GLY A 130 -9.12 14.34 1.98
N GLN A 131 -8.35 14.44 3.07
CA GLN A 131 -7.98 15.72 3.69
C GLN A 131 -7.06 16.57 2.82
N GLY A 132 -6.57 16.02 1.69
CA GLY A 132 -5.85 16.79 0.66
C GLY A 132 -4.40 17.14 1.03
N GLU A 133 -3.85 16.46 2.03
CA GLU A 133 -2.49 16.63 2.51
C GLU A 133 -1.48 15.84 1.66
N ASP A 134 -0.19 16.05 1.89
CA ASP A 134 0.85 15.27 1.20
C ASP A 134 0.86 13.78 1.64
N ILE A 135 1.50 12.89 0.86
CA ILE A 135 1.53 11.47 1.20
C ILE A 135 2.21 11.18 2.54
N PRO A 136 3.33 11.83 2.94
CA PRO A 136 3.89 11.67 4.28
C PRO A 136 2.88 11.91 5.40
N VAL A 137 2.13 13.00 5.32
CA VAL A 137 1.14 13.34 6.35
C VAL A 137 -0.02 12.34 6.32
N PHE A 138 -0.51 11.97 5.13
CA PHE A 138 -1.50 10.90 5.00
C PHE A 138 -1.02 9.60 5.67
N LEU A 139 0.19 9.13 5.32
CA LEU A 139 0.74 7.88 5.85
C LEU A 139 0.88 7.94 7.37
N GLN A 140 1.39 9.05 7.93
CA GLN A 140 1.50 9.22 9.38
C GLN A 140 0.13 9.17 10.06
N LYS A 141 -0.84 9.95 9.57
CA LYS A 141 -2.19 10.00 10.16
C LYS A 141 -2.90 8.66 10.09
N ALA A 142 -2.80 7.98 8.96
CA ALA A 142 -3.38 6.65 8.76
C ALA A 142 -2.69 5.63 9.68
N TYR A 143 -1.37 5.67 9.81
CA TYR A 143 -0.63 4.82 10.75
C TYR A 143 -1.08 5.05 12.20
N ASP A 144 -1.12 6.31 12.65
CA ASP A 144 -1.52 6.67 14.01
C ASP A 144 -2.96 6.24 14.32
N PHE A 145 -3.85 6.38 13.33
CA PHE A 145 -5.22 5.88 13.42
C PHE A 145 -5.24 4.36 13.60
N LEU A 146 -4.53 3.61 12.76
CA LEU A 146 -4.46 2.15 12.85
C LEU A 146 -3.90 1.67 14.20
N VAL A 147 -2.85 2.32 14.72
CA VAL A 147 -2.31 2.02 16.06
C VAL A 147 -3.38 2.24 17.14
N LYS A 148 -4.06 3.39 17.12
CA LYS A 148 -5.12 3.71 18.09
C LYS A 148 -6.31 2.75 18.01
N SER A 149 -6.61 2.25 16.82
CA SER A 149 -7.70 1.31 16.56
C SER A 149 -7.31 -0.16 16.79
N GLY A 150 -6.10 -0.45 17.26
CA GLY A 150 -5.67 -1.79 17.66
C GLY A 150 -5.11 -2.66 16.54
N PHE A 151 -4.81 -2.08 15.37
CA PHE A 151 -4.18 -2.79 14.24
C PHE A 151 -2.66 -2.79 14.39
N SER A 152 -2.17 -3.47 15.43
CA SER A 152 -0.74 -3.67 15.68
C SER A 152 -0.45 -5.13 16.00
N LYS A 153 0.82 -5.55 15.86
CA LYS A 153 1.23 -6.89 16.29
C LYS A 153 0.79 -7.09 17.74
N PRO A 154 0.14 -8.22 18.07
CA PRO A 154 -0.18 -8.54 19.46
C PRO A 154 1.12 -8.43 20.27
N SER A 155 1.08 -7.70 21.39
CA SER A 155 2.18 -7.75 22.34
C SER A 155 2.30 -9.21 22.78
N LEU A 156 3.47 -9.81 22.54
CA LEU A 156 3.81 -11.09 23.14
C LEU A 156 3.78 -10.86 24.66
N ARG A 157 2.69 -11.29 25.29
CA ARG A 157 2.59 -11.38 26.75
C ARG A 157 3.27 -12.65 27.22
#